data_AF-A0AA38VGL4-F1
#
_entry.id   AF-A0AA38VGL4-F1
#
_cell.length_a   1.000
_cell.length_b   1.000
_cell.length_c   1.000
_cell.angle_alpha   90.00
_cell.angle_beta   90.00
_cell.angle_gamma   90.00
#
_symmetry.space_group_name_H-M   'P 1'
#
loop_
_entity.id
_entity.type
_entity.pdbx_description
1 polymer ?
#
loop_
_entity_poly.entity_id
_entity_poly.type
_entity_poly.pdbx_seq_one_letter_code
_entity_poly.pdbx_strand_id
1 'polypeptide(L)'
;MLRAFAFGKDLWDPSHRFETSWLLPPYALFAVRALMALYWFTVIFFILAWWCTHPSAGGCAMAGDTFSYFTHLTYWGIAFYMLVAAVHTFTYAHRGTPLLDRLPRPLQALHSLFYTSVCVFPPIVTVIYWAVLFDGTWFPREFDAWQNLSQHALNSAAALFEIVVPRTAPPPVIHLLWLIVLLALYLGLAYVTRATEGFYTYSFLDPGENGSGVVAGYILGIGVGCCVVFGLVYGAIWLRVWVTEKKLGMDGKFARQPRWRESDAEMAGQSGAEVTKERSPAVTAF
;
A
#
# COMPACT_ATOMS: atom_id res chain seq x y z
N MET A 1 -14.09 6.07 24.35
CA MET A 1 -12.72 5.89 23.81
C MET A 1 -12.48 4.52 23.18
N LEU A 2 -13.00 3.40 23.72
CA LEU A 2 -12.83 2.05 23.13
C LEU A 2 -13.33 1.85 21.68
N ARG A 3 -14.29 2.65 21.20
CA ARG A 3 -14.82 2.52 19.83
C ARG A 3 -13.83 2.97 18.73
N ALA A 4 -12.84 3.80 19.04
CA ALA A 4 -11.89 4.32 18.03
C ALA A 4 -10.94 3.25 17.48
N PHE A 5 -10.73 2.17 18.23
CA PHE A 5 -9.89 1.03 17.85
C PHE A 5 -10.70 -0.23 17.52
N ALA A 6 -12.03 -0.13 17.54
CA ALA A 6 -12.89 -1.26 17.19
C ALA A 6 -12.96 -1.40 15.67
N PHE A 7 -12.92 -2.65 15.18
CA PHE A 7 -13.17 -2.91 13.78
C PHE A 7 -14.64 -2.67 13.43
N GLY A 8 -14.87 -2.13 12.22
CA GLY A 8 -16.22 -1.97 11.66
C GLY A 8 -16.95 -3.30 11.52
N LYS A 9 -18.27 -3.27 11.73
CA LYS A 9 -19.15 -4.43 11.54
C LYS A 9 -19.81 -4.45 10.16
N ASP A 10 -19.73 -3.33 9.44
CA ASP A 10 -20.31 -3.16 8.12
C ASP A 10 -19.59 -4.03 7.06
N LEU A 11 -20.20 -4.15 5.89
CA LEU A 11 -19.61 -4.89 4.76
C LEU A 11 -18.22 -4.33 4.42
N TRP A 12 -17.21 -5.22 4.27
CA TRP A 12 -15.90 -4.81 3.78
C TRP A 12 -16.04 -4.29 2.35
N ASP A 13 -15.42 -3.15 2.04
CA ASP A 13 -15.22 -2.63 0.68
C ASP A 13 -16.31 -3.06 -0.33
N PRO A 14 -17.57 -2.60 -0.17
CA PRO A 14 -18.72 -3.14 -0.87
C PRO A 14 -18.68 -2.97 -2.41
N SER A 15 -17.68 -2.24 -2.93
CA SER A 15 -17.49 -2.03 -4.36
C SER A 15 -16.08 -2.43 -4.84
N HIS A 16 -15.33 -3.20 -4.06
CA HIS A 16 -13.99 -3.72 -4.39
C HIS A 16 -13.04 -2.63 -4.90
N ARG A 17 -12.97 -1.50 -4.19
CA ARG A 17 -12.16 -0.33 -4.55
C ARG A 17 -10.66 -0.62 -4.50
N PHE A 18 -10.22 -1.58 -3.70
CA PHE A 18 -8.83 -2.04 -3.71
C PHE A 18 -8.47 -2.78 -5.00
N GLU A 19 -9.42 -3.50 -5.61
CA GLU A 19 -9.20 -4.38 -6.77
C GLU A 19 -9.73 -3.81 -8.11
N THR A 20 -10.33 -2.63 -8.08
CA THR A 20 -10.86 -1.96 -9.28
C THR A 20 -10.15 -0.63 -9.56
N SER A 21 -10.18 -0.22 -10.82
CA SER A 21 -9.63 1.06 -11.30
C SER A 21 -10.69 1.79 -12.11
N TRP A 22 -10.63 3.12 -12.10
CA TRP A 22 -11.44 3.95 -13.00
C TRP A 22 -10.92 3.87 -14.45
N LEU A 23 -9.63 3.58 -14.62
CA LEU A 23 -8.94 3.58 -15.92
C LEU A 23 -8.74 2.17 -16.49
N LEU A 24 -8.28 1.21 -15.68
CA LEU A 24 -7.85 -0.12 -16.13
C LEU A 24 -8.89 -1.21 -15.80
N PRO A 25 -9.15 -2.17 -16.70
CA PRO A 25 -9.91 -3.37 -16.33
C PRO A 25 -9.14 -4.22 -15.32
N PRO A 26 -9.81 -5.06 -14.51
CA PRO A 26 -9.16 -5.77 -13.39
C PRO A 26 -7.96 -6.63 -13.78
N TYR A 27 -8.00 -7.33 -14.91
CA TYR A 27 -6.85 -8.12 -15.39
C TYR A 27 -5.64 -7.24 -15.75
N ALA A 28 -5.86 -6.03 -16.28
CA ALA A 28 -4.77 -5.10 -16.57
C ALA A 28 -4.21 -4.49 -15.28
N LEU A 29 -5.07 -4.13 -14.32
CA LEU A 29 -4.63 -3.66 -13.00
C LEU A 29 -3.80 -4.72 -12.27
N PHE A 30 -4.24 -5.98 -12.31
CA PHE A 30 -3.48 -7.13 -11.82
C PHE A 30 -2.11 -7.22 -12.50
N ALA A 31 -2.07 -7.21 -13.83
CA ALA A 31 -0.83 -7.36 -14.59
C ALA A 31 0.17 -6.25 -14.26
N VAL A 32 -0.29 -5.00 -14.16
CA VAL A 32 0.58 -3.87 -13.77
C VAL A 32 1.13 -4.06 -12.36
N ARG A 33 0.28 -4.37 -11.37
CA ARG A 33 0.74 -4.62 -9.99
C ARG A 33 1.71 -5.81 -9.90
N ALA A 34 1.49 -6.87 -10.68
CA ALA A 34 2.37 -8.03 -10.73
C ALA A 34 3.73 -7.70 -11.38
N LEU A 35 3.74 -6.93 -12.47
CA LEU A 35 4.97 -6.46 -13.12
C LEU A 35 5.76 -5.52 -12.21
N MET A 36 5.06 -4.64 -11.50
CA MET A 36 5.64 -3.81 -10.46
C MET A 36 6.27 -4.70 -9.38
N ALA A 37 5.52 -5.58 -8.74
CA ALA A 37 6.05 -6.49 -7.72
C ALA A 37 7.31 -7.22 -8.20
N LEU A 38 7.28 -7.78 -9.42
CA LEU A 38 8.43 -8.42 -10.04
C LEU A 38 9.64 -7.48 -10.13
N TYR A 39 9.46 -6.27 -10.66
CA TYR A 39 10.53 -5.27 -10.73
C TYR A 39 11.15 -4.97 -9.36
N TRP A 40 10.33 -4.68 -8.35
CA TRP A 40 10.84 -4.35 -7.00
C TRP A 40 11.58 -5.53 -6.36
N PHE A 41 11.07 -6.76 -6.48
CA PHE A 41 11.80 -7.94 -6.02
C PHE A 41 13.11 -8.16 -6.79
N THR A 42 13.10 -7.99 -8.11
CA THR A 42 14.32 -8.09 -8.92
C THR A 42 15.38 -7.09 -8.45
N VAL A 43 15.00 -5.83 -8.22
CA VAL A 43 15.93 -4.81 -7.71
C VAL A 43 16.48 -5.20 -6.34
N ILE A 44 15.60 -5.62 -5.41
CA ILE A 44 16.01 -6.04 -4.06
C ILE A 44 17.05 -7.16 -4.14
N PHE A 45 16.73 -8.25 -4.83
CA PHE A 45 17.62 -9.41 -4.89
C PHE A 45 18.90 -9.11 -5.66
N PHE A 46 18.82 -8.28 -6.71
CA PHE A 46 20.01 -7.87 -7.44
C PHE A 46 20.94 -7.01 -6.59
N ILE A 47 20.42 -6.04 -5.82
CA ILE A 47 21.23 -5.21 -4.91
C ILE A 47 21.92 -6.10 -3.87
N LEU A 48 21.18 -7.01 -3.22
CA LEU A 48 21.74 -7.92 -2.22
C LEU A 48 22.84 -8.83 -2.81
N ALA A 49 22.58 -9.43 -3.98
CA ALA A 49 23.56 -10.28 -4.66
C ALA A 49 24.79 -9.48 -5.14
N TRP A 50 24.59 -8.25 -5.61
CA TRP A 50 25.67 -7.38 -6.07
C TRP A 50 26.63 -7.04 -4.93
N TRP A 51 26.12 -6.63 -3.76
CA TRP A 51 26.97 -6.37 -2.59
C TRP A 51 27.78 -7.60 -2.19
N CYS A 52 27.17 -8.78 -2.12
CA CYS A 52 27.87 -10.01 -1.73
C CYS A 52 28.90 -10.50 -2.77
N THR A 53 28.78 -10.09 -4.04
CA THR A 53 29.75 -10.42 -5.10
C THR A 53 30.82 -9.36 -5.32
N HIS A 54 30.76 -8.22 -4.64
CA HIS A 54 31.73 -7.12 -4.77
C HIS A 54 32.40 -6.76 -3.42
N PRO A 55 33.38 -7.56 -2.96
CA PRO A 55 34.07 -7.31 -1.69
C PRO A 55 34.73 -5.93 -1.60
N SER A 56 35.28 -5.43 -2.71
CA SER A 56 35.90 -4.10 -2.79
C SER A 56 34.92 -2.95 -2.59
N ALA A 57 33.61 -3.21 -2.68
CA ALA A 57 32.55 -2.23 -2.45
C ALA A 57 32.00 -2.28 -1.00
N GLY A 58 32.47 -3.17 -0.13
CA GLY A 58 31.94 -3.39 1.22
C GLY A 58 31.44 -4.82 1.45
N GLY A 59 31.26 -5.60 0.37
CA GLY A 59 30.95 -7.02 0.45
C GLY A 59 29.58 -7.34 1.05
N CYS A 60 29.42 -8.59 1.49
CA CYS A 60 28.13 -9.09 1.96
C CYS A 60 27.67 -8.50 3.31
N ALA A 61 28.56 -7.85 4.06
CA ALA A 61 28.19 -7.09 5.26
C ALA A 61 27.17 -5.98 4.94
N MET A 62 27.37 -5.27 3.82
CA MET A 62 26.43 -4.25 3.34
C MET A 62 25.02 -4.82 3.09
N ALA A 63 24.93 -6.06 2.62
CA ALA A 63 23.65 -6.73 2.42
C ALA A 63 22.96 -7.03 3.76
N GLY A 64 23.72 -7.41 4.79
CA GLY A 64 23.22 -7.63 6.15
C GLY A 64 22.65 -6.35 6.78
N ASP A 65 23.33 -5.23 6.58
CA ASP A 65 22.95 -3.93 7.14
C ASP A 65 21.67 -3.33 6.52
N THR A 66 21.24 -3.84 5.35
CA THR A 66 20.09 -3.26 4.62
C THR A 66 18.83 -3.13 5.46
N PHE A 67 18.53 -4.10 6.33
CA PHE A 67 17.33 -4.06 7.18
C PHE A 67 17.37 -2.98 8.27
N SER A 68 18.53 -2.36 8.52
CA SER A 68 18.66 -1.22 9.42
C SER A 68 18.15 0.08 8.78
N TYR A 69 18.07 0.15 7.45
CA TYR A 69 17.68 1.37 6.73
C TYR A 69 16.17 1.40 6.43
N PHE A 70 15.51 2.51 6.79
CA PHE A 70 14.08 2.69 6.52
C PHE A 70 13.75 2.61 5.03
N THR A 71 14.68 3.05 4.17
CA THR A 71 14.55 2.95 2.72
C THR A 71 14.35 1.50 2.28
N HIS A 72 15.20 0.58 2.75
CA HIS A 72 15.09 -0.84 2.39
C HIS A 72 13.82 -1.47 2.97
N LEU A 73 13.44 -1.13 4.21
CA LEU A 73 12.17 -1.58 4.80
C LEU A 73 10.96 -1.11 3.99
N THR A 74 10.97 0.16 3.58
CA THR A 74 9.93 0.74 2.71
C THR A 74 9.91 0.04 1.35
N TYR A 75 11.08 -0.26 0.78
CA TYR A 75 11.22 -0.90 -0.53
C TYR A 75 10.71 -2.35 -0.53
N TRP A 76 11.04 -3.13 0.51
CA TRP A 76 10.41 -4.44 0.76
C TRP A 76 8.89 -4.30 0.96
N GLY A 77 8.45 -3.29 1.70
CA GLY A 77 7.03 -2.96 1.88
C GLY A 77 6.32 -2.76 0.55
N ILE A 78 6.89 -1.99 -0.38
CA ILE A 78 6.34 -1.79 -1.73
C ILE A 78 6.26 -3.13 -2.48
N ALA A 79 7.34 -3.91 -2.50
CA ALA A 79 7.39 -5.19 -3.23
C ALA A 79 6.29 -6.15 -2.77
N PHE A 80 6.17 -6.35 -1.45
CA PHE A 80 5.15 -7.22 -0.86
C PHE A 80 3.75 -6.65 -1.02
N TYR A 81 3.56 -5.34 -0.86
CA TYR A 81 2.26 -4.71 -1.08
C TYR A 81 1.78 -4.95 -2.52
N MET A 82 2.63 -4.68 -3.52
CA MET A 82 2.28 -4.85 -4.93
C MET A 82 1.94 -6.32 -5.24
N LEU A 83 2.66 -7.27 -4.64
CA LEU A 83 2.36 -8.70 -4.77
C LEU A 83 0.98 -9.04 -4.16
N VAL A 84 0.73 -8.63 -2.92
CA VAL A 84 -0.54 -8.90 -2.22
C VAL A 84 -1.71 -8.24 -2.94
N ALA A 85 -1.56 -6.98 -3.36
CA ALA A 85 -2.55 -6.25 -4.14
C ALA A 85 -2.80 -6.92 -5.50
N ALA A 86 -1.76 -7.42 -6.18
CA ALA A 86 -1.91 -8.20 -7.40
C ALA A 86 -2.72 -9.49 -7.17
N VAL A 87 -2.46 -10.23 -6.09
CA VAL A 87 -3.22 -11.45 -5.75
C VAL A 87 -4.69 -11.15 -5.46
N HIS A 88 -4.98 -10.10 -4.68
CA HIS A 88 -6.36 -9.66 -4.44
C HIS A 88 -7.06 -9.26 -5.74
N THR A 89 -6.37 -8.48 -6.59
CA THR A 89 -6.89 -8.05 -7.89
C THR A 89 -7.14 -9.23 -8.83
N PHE A 90 -6.23 -10.21 -8.89
CA PHE A 90 -6.37 -11.40 -9.73
C PHE A 90 -7.57 -12.24 -9.29
N THR A 91 -7.67 -12.51 -7.99
CA THR A 91 -8.78 -13.31 -7.45
C THR A 91 -10.12 -12.64 -7.70
N TYR A 92 -10.19 -11.31 -7.59
CA TYR A 92 -11.36 -10.54 -8.01
C TYR A 92 -11.62 -10.64 -9.52
N ALA A 93 -10.61 -10.40 -10.36
CA ALA A 93 -10.72 -10.46 -11.82
C ALA A 93 -11.22 -11.83 -12.32
N HIS A 94 -10.80 -12.89 -11.64
CA HIS A 94 -11.10 -14.28 -12.02
C HIS A 94 -12.44 -14.79 -11.47
N ARG A 95 -12.80 -14.42 -10.22
CA ARG A 95 -13.95 -15.00 -9.52
C ARG A 95 -15.09 -14.03 -9.24
N GLY A 96 -14.88 -12.73 -9.47
CA GLY A 96 -15.79 -11.66 -9.04
C GLY A 96 -15.75 -11.35 -7.54
N THR A 97 -14.97 -12.10 -6.74
CA THR A 97 -14.76 -11.87 -5.30
C THR A 97 -13.26 -11.91 -4.98
N PRO A 98 -12.66 -10.85 -4.40
CA PRO A 98 -11.26 -10.87 -4.00
C PRO A 98 -10.99 -11.83 -2.84
N LEU A 99 -9.74 -12.28 -2.71
CA LEU A 99 -9.27 -13.00 -1.52
C LEU A 99 -9.40 -12.15 -0.24
N LEU A 100 -9.22 -10.83 -0.36
CA LEU A 100 -9.28 -9.89 0.76
C LEU A 100 -10.63 -9.94 1.50
N ASP A 101 -11.74 -10.11 0.78
CA ASP A 101 -13.09 -10.23 1.37
C ASP A 101 -13.23 -11.44 2.28
N ARG A 102 -12.41 -12.49 2.05
CA ARG A 102 -12.45 -13.75 2.82
C ARG A 102 -11.56 -13.70 4.05
N LEU A 103 -10.68 -12.70 4.16
CA LEU A 103 -9.80 -12.56 5.30
C LEU A 103 -10.57 -12.01 6.51
N PRO A 104 -10.17 -12.38 7.75
CA PRO A 104 -10.76 -11.79 8.94
C PRO A 104 -10.50 -10.28 8.99
N ARG A 105 -11.41 -9.56 9.63
CA ARG A 105 -11.43 -8.09 9.69
C ARG A 105 -10.10 -7.40 10.06
N PRO A 106 -9.28 -7.94 10.99
CA PRO A 106 -7.97 -7.37 11.26
C PRO A 106 -7.03 -7.38 10.06
N LEU A 107 -7.01 -8.46 9.26
CA LEU A 107 -6.15 -8.55 8.07
C LEU A 107 -6.64 -7.62 6.95
N GLN A 108 -7.96 -7.41 6.84
CA GLN A 108 -8.53 -6.41 5.95
C GLN A 108 -8.10 -5.00 6.32
N ALA A 109 -8.21 -4.65 7.61
CA ALA A 109 -7.75 -3.36 8.13
C ALA A 109 -6.23 -3.18 7.93
N LEU A 110 -5.43 -4.22 8.16
CA LEU A 110 -4.00 -4.20 7.92
C LEU A 110 -3.67 -4.01 6.44
N HIS A 111 -4.39 -4.62 5.51
CA HIS A 111 -4.20 -4.35 4.07
C HIS A 111 -4.48 -2.88 3.74
N SER A 112 -5.53 -2.29 4.32
CA SER A 112 -5.84 -0.86 4.14
C SER A 112 -4.76 0.06 4.73
N LEU A 113 -4.22 -0.29 5.90
CA LEU A 113 -3.07 0.42 6.47
C LEU A 113 -1.81 0.25 5.61
N PHE A 114 -1.59 -0.95 5.04
CA PHE A 114 -0.46 -1.25 4.17
C PHE A 114 -0.53 -0.45 2.86
N TYR A 115 -1.71 -0.32 2.26
CA TYR A 115 -1.94 0.61 1.14
C TYR A 115 -1.53 2.04 1.52
N THR A 116 -1.94 2.48 2.70
CA THR A 116 -1.67 3.84 3.16
C THR A 116 -0.18 4.07 3.39
N SER A 117 0.54 3.10 3.97
CA SER A 117 1.98 3.21 4.16
C SER A 117 2.74 3.27 2.83
N VAL A 118 2.32 2.51 1.82
CA VAL A 118 2.91 2.56 0.48
C VAL A 118 2.58 3.86 -0.27
N CYS A 119 1.47 4.52 0.03
CA CYS A 119 1.19 5.83 -0.56
C CYS A 119 1.97 6.97 0.14
N VAL A 120 2.32 6.82 1.42
CA VAL A 120 2.87 7.91 2.27
C VAL A 120 4.37 7.81 2.50
N PHE A 121 4.91 6.64 2.83
CA PHE A 121 6.34 6.50 3.15
C PHE A 121 7.28 6.68 1.94
N PRO A 122 6.98 6.18 0.73
CA PRO A 122 7.90 6.34 -0.39
C PRO A 122 8.16 7.81 -0.78
N PRO A 123 7.14 8.70 -0.85
CA PRO A 123 7.39 10.14 -1.05
C PRO A 123 8.25 10.77 0.04
N ILE A 124 8.08 10.37 1.31
CA ILE A 124 8.94 10.83 2.40
C ILE A 124 10.38 10.39 2.18
N VAL A 125 10.60 9.10 1.87
CA VAL A 125 11.92 8.55 1.57
C VAL A 125 12.58 9.27 0.39
N THR A 126 11.82 9.56 -0.66
CA THR A 126 12.29 10.33 -1.82
C THR A 126 12.74 11.73 -1.39
N VAL A 127 11.90 12.48 -0.66
CA VAL A 127 12.25 13.84 -0.24
C VAL A 127 13.46 13.83 0.69
N ILE A 128 13.50 12.96 1.70
CA ILE A 128 14.64 12.89 2.63
C ILE A 128 15.92 12.54 1.89
N TYR A 129 15.88 11.58 0.98
CA TYR A 129 17.07 11.24 0.21
C TYR A 129 17.56 12.42 -0.63
N TRP A 130 16.72 12.95 -1.50
CA TRP A 130 17.15 13.96 -2.48
C TRP A 130 17.37 15.36 -1.89
N ALA A 131 16.69 15.71 -0.79
CA ALA A 131 16.80 17.03 -0.17
C ALA A 131 17.74 17.09 1.03
N VAL A 132 18.03 15.94 1.68
CA VAL A 132 18.82 15.90 2.93
C VAL A 132 20.07 15.04 2.81
N LEU A 133 19.98 13.86 2.18
CA LEU A 133 21.09 12.89 2.17
C LEU A 133 21.98 12.99 0.93
N PHE A 134 21.44 13.39 -0.21
CA PHE A 134 22.18 13.49 -1.46
C PHE A 134 23.11 14.71 -1.44
N ASP A 135 24.40 14.49 -1.70
CA ASP A 135 25.43 15.52 -1.65
C ASP A 135 25.43 16.48 -2.85
N GLY A 136 24.58 16.23 -3.85
CA GLY A 136 24.45 17.03 -5.07
C GLY A 136 25.37 16.58 -6.21
N THR A 137 26.29 15.63 -5.98
CA THR A 137 27.21 15.11 -6.99
C THR A 137 26.71 13.80 -7.58
N TRP A 138 26.86 13.64 -8.90
CA TRP A 138 26.41 12.41 -9.56
C TRP A 138 27.27 11.21 -9.17
N PHE A 139 26.64 10.04 -9.11
CA PHE A 139 27.29 8.83 -8.65
C PHE A 139 28.43 8.38 -9.58
N PRO A 140 29.59 8.02 -9.03
CA PRO A 140 30.74 7.61 -9.83
C PRO A 140 30.59 6.22 -10.46
N ARG A 141 29.75 5.35 -9.87
CA ARG A 141 29.46 4.01 -10.39
C ARG A 141 28.03 3.94 -10.91
N GLU A 142 27.86 3.28 -12.06
CA GLU A 142 26.53 3.05 -12.65
C GLU A 142 25.60 2.29 -11.70
N PHE A 143 26.14 1.31 -10.96
CA PHE A 143 25.38 0.59 -9.94
C PHE A 143 24.83 1.52 -8.85
N ASP A 144 25.63 2.49 -8.39
CA ASP A 144 25.21 3.45 -7.37
C ASP A 144 24.10 4.36 -7.90
N ALA A 145 24.23 4.85 -9.13
CA ALA A 145 23.16 5.62 -9.77
C ALA A 145 21.87 4.81 -9.90
N TRP A 146 21.98 3.57 -10.41
CA TRP A 146 20.84 2.70 -10.64
C TRP A 146 20.13 2.29 -9.34
N GLN A 147 20.87 1.90 -8.29
CA GLN A 147 20.27 1.51 -7.02
C GLN A 147 19.55 2.69 -6.37
N ASN A 148 20.17 3.89 -6.37
CA ASN A 148 19.59 5.05 -5.73
C ASN A 148 18.37 5.58 -6.50
N LEU A 149 18.40 5.61 -7.83
CA LEU A 149 17.22 5.92 -8.63
C LEU A 149 16.08 4.93 -8.37
N SER A 150 16.39 3.64 -8.27
CA SER A 150 15.38 2.61 -8.00
C SER A 150 14.76 2.80 -6.61
N GLN A 151 15.59 2.93 -5.58
CA GLN A 151 15.14 2.97 -4.18
C GLN A 151 14.57 4.32 -3.73
N HIS A 152 15.04 5.43 -4.32
CA HIS A 152 14.70 6.78 -3.86
C HIS A 152 13.91 7.61 -4.88
N ALA A 153 13.77 7.18 -6.14
CA ALA A 153 12.87 7.84 -7.10
C ALA A 153 11.71 6.93 -7.52
N LEU A 154 12.00 5.69 -7.97
CA LEU A 154 10.95 4.80 -8.46
C LEU A 154 10.02 4.30 -7.35
N ASN A 155 10.47 4.27 -6.10
CA ASN A 155 9.61 4.04 -4.93
C ASN A 155 8.37 4.99 -4.91
N SER A 156 8.54 6.26 -5.27
CA SER A 156 7.45 7.24 -5.37
C SER A 156 6.58 7.02 -6.61
N ALA A 157 7.12 6.43 -7.68
CA ALA A 157 6.31 6.01 -8.83
C ALA A 157 5.29 4.92 -8.43
N ALA A 158 5.67 4.01 -7.52
CA ALA A 158 4.74 3.03 -6.95
C ALA A 158 3.60 3.69 -6.15
N ALA A 159 3.94 4.67 -5.30
CA ALA A 159 2.95 5.45 -4.57
C ALA A 159 2.01 6.22 -5.52
N LEU A 160 2.55 6.91 -6.52
CA LEU A 160 1.78 7.66 -7.51
C LEU A 160 0.81 6.76 -8.28
N PHE A 161 1.25 5.55 -8.69
CA PHE A 161 0.37 4.60 -9.34
C PHE A 161 -0.85 4.26 -8.46
N GLU A 162 -0.63 3.91 -7.19
CA GLU A 162 -1.69 3.55 -6.23
C GLU A 162 -2.58 4.73 -5.80
N ILE A 163 -2.08 5.96 -5.89
CA ILE A 163 -2.84 7.20 -5.66
C ILE A 163 -3.69 7.57 -6.88
N VAL A 164 -3.21 7.32 -8.09
CA VAL A 164 -3.87 7.80 -9.31
C VAL A 164 -4.79 6.75 -9.91
N VAL A 165 -4.37 5.49 -10.04
CA VAL A 165 -5.02 4.51 -10.93
C VAL A 165 -6.14 3.68 -10.26
N PRO A 166 -5.94 3.05 -9.09
CA PRO A 166 -7.01 2.32 -8.40
C PRO A 166 -8.19 3.21 -8.00
N ARG A 167 -9.28 2.62 -7.54
CA ARG A 167 -10.45 3.36 -7.01
C ARG A 167 -10.44 3.51 -5.49
N THR A 168 -9.34 3.18 -4.83
CA THR A 168 -9.20 3.26 -3.39
C THR A 168 -9.72 4.60 -2.84
N ALA A 169 -10.50 4.52 -1.77
CA ALA A 169 -11.04 5.70 -1.11
C ALA A 169 -9.95 6.43 -0.30
N PRO A 170 -10.17 7.70 0.09
CA PRO A 170 -9.27 8.39 1.01
C PRO A 170 -9.01 7.55 2.27
N PRO A 171 -7.74 7.45 2.72
CA PRO A 171 -7.41 6.59 3.84
C PRO A 171 -8.09 7.07 5.13
N PRO A 172 -8.53 6.16 6.01
CA PRO A 172 -9.00 6.51 7.33
C PRO A 172 -7.99 7.38 8.08
N VAL A 173 -8.43 8.48 8.70
CA VAL A 173 -7.53 9.42 9.40
C VAL A 173 -6.75 8.75 10.54
N ILE A 174 -7.31 7.69 11.14
CA ILE A 174 -6.62 6.88 12.17
C ILE A 174 -5.35 6.22 11.64
N HIS A 175 -5.20 6.03 10.32
CA HIS A 175 -3.96 5.50 9.76
C HIS A 175 -2.78 6.42 10.02
N LEU A 176 -2.98 7.74 10.12
CA LEU A 176 -1.90 8.67 10.47
C LEU A 176 -1.26 8.29 11.82
N LEU A 177 -2.06 7.97 12.83
CA LEU A 177 -1.55 7.49 14.12
C LEU A 177 -0.67 6.25 13.94
N TRP A 178 -1.12 5.26 13.16
CA TRP A 178 -0.37 4.03 12.94
C TRP A 178 0.90 4.23 12.11
N LEU A 179 0.90 5.16 11.15
CA LEU A 179 2.12 5.54 10.42
C LEU A 179 3.15 6.17 11.36
N ILE A 180 2.72 7.04 12.28
CA ILE A 180 3.60 7.62 13.31
C ILE A 180 4.15 6.52 14.24
N VAL A 181 3.31 5.55 14.65
CA VAL A 181 3.77 4.39 15.43
C VAL A 181 4.81 3.59 14.66
N LEU A 182 4.62 3.33 13.37
CA LEU A 182 5.61 2.63 12.53
C LEU A 182 6.93 3.39 12.42
N LEU A 183 6.88 4.72 12.29
CA LEU A 183 8.09 5.56 12.31
C LEU A 183 8.80 5.54 13.67
N ALA A 184 8.04 5.53 14.78
CA ALA A 184 8.61 5.40 16.11
C ALA A 184 9.25 4.01 16.34
N LEU A 185 8.63 2.95 15.82
CA LEU A 185 9.23 1.61 15.82
C LEU A 185 10.52 1.56 14.99
N TYR A 186 10.54 2.21 13.83
CA TYR A 186 11.76 2.34 13.04
C TYR A 186 12.85 3.10 13.79
N LEU A 187 12.51 4.21 14.47
CA LEU A 187 13.46 4.93 15.30
C LEU A 187 14.05 4.01 16.38
N GLY A 188 13.21 3.21 17.03
CA GLY A 188 13.67 2.17 17.97
C GLY A 188 14.64 1.19 17.31
N LEU A 189 14.31 0.68 16.12
CA LEU A 189 15.19 -0.20 15.35
C LEU A 189 16.54 0.47 15.02
N ALA A 190 16.56 1.74 14.63
CA ALA A 190 17.80 2.46 14.32
C ALA A 190 18.75 2.54 15.54
N TYR A 191 18.20 2.70 16.75
CA TYR A 191 19.02 2.67 17.98
C TYR A 191 19.37 1.24 18.42
N VAL A 192 18.57 0.22 18.07
CA VAL A 192 18.96 -1.19 18.21
C VAL A 192 20.15 -1.49 17.30
N THR A 193 20.13 -1.07 16.03
CA THR A 193 21.26 -1.18 15.10
C THR A 193 22.51 -0.53 15.70
N ARG A 194 22.39 0.68 16.27
CA ARG A 194 23.54 1.31 16.95
C ARG A 194 24.08 0.45 18.09
N ALA A 195 23.20 -0.18 18.88
CA ALA A 195 23.59 -1.01 20.00
C ALA A 195 24.20 -2.36 19.60
N THR A 196 23.78 -2.95 18.46
CA THR A 196 24.23 -4.29 18.03
C THR A 196 25.30 -4.25 16.95
N GLU A 197 25.16 -3.37 15.95
CA GLU A 197 26.06 -3.26 14.79
C GLU A 197 27.06 -2.10 14.93
N GLY A 198 26.88 -1.24 15.93
CA GLY A 198 27.86 -0.20 16.26
C GLY A 198 27.83 1.03 15.35
N PHE A 199 26.79 1.24 14.54
CA PHE A 199 26.65 2.43 13.68
C PHE A 199 25.26 3.07 13.74
N TYR A 200 25.17 4.36 13.44
CA TYR A 200 23.90 5.04 13.19
C TYR A 200 23.53 4.94 11.72
N THR A 201 22.29 4.54 11.43
CA THR A 201 21.79 4.38 10.05
C THR A 201 21.77 5.68 9.27
N TYR A 202 21.62 6.80 9.98
CA TYR A 202 21.73 8.14 9.43
C TYR A 202 22.55 9.00 10.39
N SER A 203 23.51 9.77 9.88
CA SER A 203 24.36 10.64 10.70
C SER A 203 23.54 11.62 11.54
N PHE A 204 22.42 12.13 11.00
CA PHE A 204 21.52 13.04 11.72
C PHE A 204 20.84 12.42 12.97
N LEU A 205 20.95 11.11 13.19
CA LEU A 205 20.48 10.43 14.41
C LEU A 205 21.57 10.31 15.49
N ASP A 206 22.82 10.67 15.17
CA ASP A 206 23.94 10.62 16.12
C ASP A 206 23.94 11.89 17.00
N PRO A 207 23.64 11.78 18.32
CA PRO A 207 23.67 12.91 19.23
C PRO A 207 25.10 13.34 19.58
N GLY A 208 26.11 12.50 19.38
CA GLY A 208 27.52 12.85 19.55
C GLY A 208 28.02 13.76 18.43
N GLU A 209 27.51 13.58 17.21
CA GLU A 209 27.84 14.43 16.06
C GLU A 209 27.00 15.72 16.02
N ASN A 210 25.70 15.63 16.33
CA ASN A 210 24.76 16.74 16.10
C ASN A 210 24.26 17.41 17.39
N GLY A 211 24.43 16.78 18.55
CA GLY A 211 23.77 17.18 19.80
C GLY A 211 22.31 16.71 19.88
N SER A 212 21.84 16.42 21.09
CA SER A 212 20.51 15.84 21.34
C SER A 212 19.35 16.72 20.86
N GLY A 213 19.49 18.05 20.91
CA GLY A 213 18.47 18.99 20.44
C GLY A 213 18.25 18.93 18.93
N VAL A 214 19.33 18.80 18.14
CA VAL A 214 19.25 18.70 16.68
C VAL A 214 18.65 17.36 16.27
N VAL A 215 19.07 16.26 16.91
CA VAL A 215 18.50 14.93 16.68
C VAL A 215 16.99 14.93 16.98
N ALA A 216 16.57 15.53 18.10
CA ALA A 216 15.15 15.68 18.42
C ALA A 216 14.40 16.51 17.35
N GLY A 217 15.04 17.56 16.82
CA GLY A 217 14.54 18.35 15.70
C GLY A 217 14.29 17.51 14.44
N TYR A 218 15.24 16.65 14.04
CA TYR A 218 15.06 15.73 12.91
C TYR A 218 13.92 14.73 13.14
N ILE A 219 13.84 14.13 14.32
CA ILE A 219 12.78 13.16 14.66
C ILE A 219 11.39 13.82 14.56
N LEU A 220 11.22 15.00 15.17
CA LEU A 220 9.97 15.74 15.11
C LEU A 220 9.68 16.24 13.70
N GLY A 221 10.69 16.70 12.97
CA GLY A 221 10.59 17.15 11.59
C GLY A 221 10.09 16.05 10.65
N ILE A 222 10.62 14.83 10.76
CA ILE A 222 10.15 13.66 10.00
C ILE A 222 8.71 13.29 10.38
N GLY A 223 8.36 13.35 11.67
CA GLY A 223 6.99 13.14 12.15
C GLY A 223 6.00 14.15 11.54
N VAL A 224 6.35 15.44 11.52
CA VAL A 224 5.56 16.50 10.87
C VAL A 224 5.50 16.27 9.35
N GLY A 225 6.62 15.91 8.72
CA GLY A 225 6.68 15.54 7.31
C GLY A 225 5.71 14.42 6.96
N CYS A 226 5.58 13.41 7.84
CA CYS A 226 4.60 12.34 7.68
C CYS A 226 3.15 12.86 7.70
N CYS A 227 2.81 13.77 8.62
CA CYS A 227 1.50 14.41 8.66
C CYS A 227 1.19 15.20 7.37
N VAL A 228 2.18 15.96 6.88
CA VAL A 228 2.04 16.76 5.64
C VAL A 228 1.81 15.85 4.44
N VAL A 229 2.67 14.83 4.24
CA VAL A 229 2.54 13.90 3.12
C VAL A 229 1.24 13.10 3.21
N PHE A 230 0.83 12.66 4.40
CA PHE A 230 -0.48 12.02 4.59
C PHE A 230 -1.63 12.93 4.14
N GLY A 231 -1.61 14.22 4.52
CA GLY A 231 -2.61 15.20 4.09
C GLY A 231 -2.63 15.40 2.57
N LEU A 232 -1.46 15.47 1.93
CA LEU A 232 -1.35 15.57 0.47
C LEU A 232 -1.89 14.32 -0.24
N VAL A 233 -1.53 13.13 0.25
CA VAL A 233 -2.03 11.85 -0.28
C VAL A 233 -3.54 11.76 -0.11
N TYR A 234 -4.06 12.10 1.07
CA TYR A 234 -5.50 12.13 1.35
C TYR A 234 -6.23 13.06 0.37
N GLY A 235 -5.72 14.29 0.19
CA GLY A 235 -6.29 15.27 -0.73
C GLY A 235 -6.22 14.83 -2.19
N ALA A 236 -5.09 14.26 -2.63
CA ALA A 236 -4.92 13.75 -3.99
C ALA A 236 -5.88 12.60 -4.30
N ILE A 237 -6.02 11.64 -3.37
CA ILE A 237 -6.97 10.53 -3.50
C ILE A 237 -8.42 11.05 -3.52
N TRP A 238 -8.75 11.99 -2.63
CA TRP A 238 -10.08 12.60 -2.58
C TRP A 238 -10.40 13.31 -3.90
N LEU A 239 -9.46 14.09 -4.42
CA LEU A 239 -9.61 14.79 -5.70
C LEU A 239 -9.79 13.80 -6.85
N ARG A 240 -8.96 12.75 -6.90
CA ARG A 240 -9.06 11.66 -7.87
C ARG A 240 -10.46 11.04 -7.84
N VAL A 241 -10.95 10.64 -6.67
CA VAL A 241 -12.31 10.05 -6.52
C VAL A 241 -13.39 11.04 -6.94
N TRP A 242 -13.30 12.30 -6.54
CA TRP A 242 -14.28 13.33 -6.92
C TRP A 242 -14.32 13.56 -8.44
N VAL A 243 -13.15 13.71 -9.07
CA VAL A 243 -13.08 13.88 -10.53
C VAL A 243 -13.62 12.64 -11.24
N THR A 244 -13.10 11.46 -10.92
CA THR A 244 -13.41 10.25 -11.70
C THR A 244 -14.84 9.77 -11.45
N GLU A 245 -15.30 9.70 -10.21
CA GLU A 245 -16.61 9.12 -9.90
C GLU A 245 -17.73 10.16 -9.94
N LYS A 246 -17.52 11.37 -9.38
CA LYS A 246 -18.60 12.37 -9.29
C LYS A 246 -18.73 13.25 -10.53
N LYS A 247 -17.63 13.56 -11.22
CA LYS A 247 -17.66 14.42 -12.41
C LYS A 247 -17.71 13.64 -13.71
N LEU A 248 -16.97 12.54 -13.81
CA LEU A 248 -16.86 11.76 -15.05
C LEU A 248 -17.74 10.49 -15.06
N GLY A 249 -18.38 10.12 -13.93
CA GLY A 249 -19.20 8.91 -13.85
C GLY A 249 -18.41 7.61 -14.04
N MET A 250 -17.10 7.64 -13.80
CA MET A 250 -16.20 6.50 -13.94
C MET A 250 -16.14 5.70 -12.64
N ASP A 251 -17.28 5.10 -12.26
CA ASP A 251 -17.43 4.30 -11.04
C ASP A 251 -16.69 2.95 -11.08
N GLY A 252 -15.79 2.76 -12.03
CA GLY A 252 -14.87 1.61 -12.10
C GLY A 252 -15.13 0.63 -13.23
N LYS A 253 -14.04 0.00 -13.66
CA LYS A 253 -14.08 -1.17 -14.55
C LYS A 253 -14.11 -2.42 -13.68
N PHE A 254 -15.25 -3.09 -13.67
CA PHE A 254 -15.50 -4.29 -12.87
C PHE A 254 -15.20 -5.57 -13.65
N ALA A 255 -14.93 -6.66 -12.94
CA ALA A 255 -14.84 -7.97 -13.56
C ALA A 255 -16.23 -8.38 -14.06
N ARG A 256 -16.30 -9.08 -15.20
CA ARG A 256 -17.57 -9.72 -15.60
C ARG A 256 -17.94 -10.73 -14.52
N GLN A 257 -19.06 -10.51 -13.84
CA GLN A 257 -19.57 -11.55 -12.95
C GLN A 257 -19.98 -12.75 -13.80
N PRO A 258 -19.63 -13.99 -13.40
CA PRO A 258 -20.22 -15.17 -14.01
C PRO A 258 -21.74 -14.99 -13.93
N ARG A 259 -22.44 -15.12 -15.06
CA ARG A 259 -23.90 -15.27 -15.01
C ARG A 259 -24.15 -16.48 -14.12
N TRP A 260 -24.68 -16.26 -12.93
CA TRP A 260 -25.41 -17.31 -12.24
C TRP A 260 -26.38 -17.87 -13.29
N ARG A 261 -26.25 -19.17 -13.58
CA ARG A 261 -27.09 -19.81 -14.58
C ARG A 261 -28.54 -19.49 -14.24
N GLU A 262 -29.24 -18.84 -15.15
CA GLU A 262 -30.71 -18.67 -15.12
C GLU A 262 -31.45 -20.02 -15.04
N SER A 263 -30.75 -21.16 -15.20
CA SER A 263 -31.33 -22.50 -15.14
C SER A 263 -31.94 -22.90 -13.80
N ASP A 264 -31.52 -22.28 -12.69
CA ASP A 264 -32.01 -22.68 -11.36
C ASP A 264 -33.30 -21.93 -10.98
N ALA A 265 -33.60 -20.82 -11.67
CA ALA A 265 -34.85 -20.09 -11.50
C ALA A 265 -36.03 -20.76 -12.24
N GLU A 266 -35.78 -21.40 -13.40
CA GLU A 266 -36.84 -22.13 -14.12
C GLU A 266 -37.20 -23.48 -13.49
N MET A 267 -36.27 -24.11 -12.76
CA MET A 267 -36.54 -25.38 -12.05
C MET A 267 -37.35 -25.18 -10.75
N ALA A 268 -37.35 -23.97 -10.18
CA ALA A 268 -38.20 -23.62 -9.04
C ALA A 268 -39.64 -23.23 -9.46
N GLY A 269 -39.82 -22.79 -10.72
CA GLY A 269 -41.13 -22.39 -11.25
C GLY A 269 -42.04 -23.54 -11.68
N GLN A 270 -41.50 -24.76 -11.87
CA GLN A 270 -42.28 -25.90 -12.37
C GLN A 270 -42.76 -26.87 -11.29
N SER A 271 -42.23 -26.82 -10.06
CA SER A 271 -42.65 -27.74 -8.98
C SER A 271 -43.76 -27.19 -8.07
N GLY A 272 -44.27 -25.98 -8.33
CA GLY A 272 -45.24 -25.29 -7.45
C GLY A 272 -46.61 -25.00 -8.07
N ALA A 273 -46.86 -25.41 -9.31
CA ALA A 273 -48.06 -25.01 -10.06
C ALA A 273 -49.26 -25.97 -9.92
N GLU A 274 -49.18 -26.97 -9.04
CA GLU A 274 -50.25 -27.95 -8.87
C GLU A 274 -50.50 -28.20 -7.38
N VAL A 275 -51.07 -27.22 -6.67
CA VAL A 275 -51.94 -27.41 -5.50
C VAL A 275 -52.62 -26.07 -5.16
N THR A 276 -53.95 -26.10 -5.15
CA THR A 276 -54.91 -25.13 -4.56
C THR A 276 -55.05 -23.74 -5.20
N LYS A 277 -55.94 -23.67 -6.21
CA LYS A 277 -56.83 -22.52 -6.39
C LYS A 277 -58.09 -22.77 -5.56
N GLU A 278 -58.22 -22.15 -4.40
CA GLU A 278 -59.53 -21.80 -3.86
C GLU A 278 -59.48 -20.63 -2.87
N ARG A 279 -60.34 -19.63 -3.15
CA ARG A 279 -60.93 -18.59 -2.27
C ARG A 279 -60.08 -17.38 -1.85
N SER A 280 -60.37 -16.27 -2.52
CA SER A 280 -60.48 -14.92 -1.92
C SER A 280 -61.74 -14.88 -1.01
N PRO A 281 -61.86 -14.04 0.05
CA PRO A 281 -61.84 -12.57 -0.11
C PRO A 281 -61.22 -11.73 1.03
N ALA A 282 -60.95 -10.46 0.66
CA ALA A 282 -61.19 -9.21 1.40
C ALA A 282 -60.18 -8.60 2.41
N VAL A 283 -59.65 -7.43 1.99
CA VAL A 283 -59.64 -6.08 2.64
C VAL A 283 -59.00 -5.88 4.04
N THR A 284 -58.00 -4.97 4.09
CA THR A 284 -57.74 -3.80 5.00
C THR A 284 -56.22 -3.70 5.29
N ALA A 285 -55.51 -2.71 4.75
CA ALA A 285 -55.27 -1.37 5.32
C ALA A 285 -54.57 -1.39 6.69
N PHE A 286 -53.25 -1.15 6.70
CA PHE A 286 -52.50 -0.13 7.45
C PHE A 286 -51.07 -0.06 6.90
#